data_AF-A0A7L5UJ48-F1
#
_entry.id   AF-A0A7L5UJ48-F1
#
_cell.length_a   1.000
_cell.length_b   1.000
_cell.length_c   1.000
_cell.angle_alpha   90.00
_cell.angle_beta   90.00
_cell.angle_gamma   90.00
#
_symmetry.space_group_name_H-M   'P 1'
#
loop_
_entity.id
_entity.type
_entity.pdbx_description
1 polymer ?
#
loop_
_entity_poly.entity_id
_entity_poly.type
_entity_poly.pdbx_seq_one_letter_code
_entity_poly.pdbx_strand_id
1 'polypeptide(L)'
;MFQLRDYQLETINRITNSMRQGNKRIIVQQPPRTGKTVIMAEIARRTTAKGNNVLFIIHRKEVLDQARQTFGLQGVDPNYLQMGMVQRLNRHIDQINEPQLILIDEAHHSLAKSYRKIIDAFPQAFILYFTATPIRTGHDQMDQIADDLIPGKTIEWLQAHHFLAQFKYFGPTGIDDSKLKRQSGEYTAESIDQAMNKKIYGEIVDQYSKLAKGKQAVVYCHSIESAKRVMDQFRSRGITAAEVDGETNPETRDRIVQTFRDQQIMILVNVNLFTEGVDLPNIDCVIMARPTCSLALYLQFSMRCLNPREGKTAIIIDHVGNFKRFGLPNAKHDWQEAIVTKDKRKSKGGGIDIPPIVQCSYCFGTFYRKDMVDQYCPLCGQELTTKQKDFVVVNEDLQEIKENEAVKKRRQMVEAILNSEVSNNVQHKELYELKTLKEFQAYGKAHGYKPGWAYYRWKNRSNG
;
A
#
# COMPACT_ATOMS: atom_id res chain seq x y z
N MET A 1 -3.21 24.06 22.55
CA MET A 1 -3.70 22.68 22.72
C MET A 1 -4.73 22.39 21.65
N PHE A 2 -4.66 21.22 21.01
CA PHE A 2 -5.63 20.80 20.01
C PHE A 2 -6.94 20.41 20.69
N GLN A 3 -8.07 20.85 20.14
CA GLN A 3 -9.38 20.33 20.53
C GLN A 3 -9.56 18.93 19.93
N LEU A 4 -9.86 17.96 20.79
CA LEU A 4 -10.09 16.59 20.35
C LEU A 4 -11.47 16.44 19.73
N ARG A 5 -11.54 15.64 18.68
CA ARG A 5 -12.80 15.19 18.08
C ARG A 5 -13.41 14.08 18.93
N ASP A 6 -14.72 13.90 18.85
CA ASP A 6 -15.44 12.92 19.65
C ASP A 6 -14.91 11.49 19.48
N TYR A 7 -14.59 11.09 18.23
CA TYR A 7 -14.02 9.76 17.98
C TYR A 7 -12.60 9.59 18.55
N GLN A 8 -11.84 10.69 18.69
CA GLN A 8 -10.51 10.67 19.30
C GLN A 8 -10.66 10.50 20.81
N LEU A 9 -11.60 11.20 21.44
CA LEU A 9 -11.95 11.02 22.86
C LEU A 9 -12.46 9.61 23.15
N GLU A 10 -13.34 9.08 22.30
CA GLU A 10 -13.81 7.69 22.39
C GLU A 10 -12.64 6.70 22.35
N THR A 11 -11.68 6.91 21.44
CA THR A 11 -10.47 6.07 21.34
C THR A 11 -9.66 6.14 22.64
N ILE A 12 -9.42 7.33 23.18
CA ILE A 12 -8.66 7.53 24.44
C ILE A 12 -9.37 6.87 25.63
N ASN A 13 -10.70 6.98 25.69
CA ASN A 13 -11.50 6.37 26.74
C ASN A 13 -11.43 4.84 26.67
N ARG A 14 -11.50 4.25 25.47
CA ARG A 14 -11.34 2.81 25.27
C ARG A 14 -9.94 2.33 25.68
N ILE A 15 -8.89 3.07 25.33
CA ILE A 15 -7.51 2.78 25.78
C ILE A 15 -7.44 2.79 27.30
N THR A 16 -7.97 3.84 27.93
CA THR A 16 -7.96 4.00 29.41
C THR A 16 -8.71 2.86 30.09
N ASN A 17 -9.85 2.43 29.55
CA ASN A 17 -10.62 1.31 30.09
C ASN A 17 -9.88 -0.02 29.94
N SER A 18 -9.23 -0.27 28.80
CA SER A 18 -8.39 -1.46 28.58
C SER A 18 -7.21 -1.50 29.56
N MET A 19 -6.53 -0.37 29.79
CA MET A 19 -5.48 -0.25 30.80
C MET A 19 -5.99 -0.55 32.23
N ARG A 20 -7.20 -0.08 32.58
CA ARG A 20 -7.83 -0.37 33.88
C ARG A 20 -8.20 -1.84 34.07
N GLN A 21 -8.43 -2.57 32.97
CA GLN A 21 -8.68 -4.01 32.99
C GLN A 21 -7.40 -4.84 33.12
N GLY A 22 -6.22 -4.20 33.17
CA GLY A 22 -4.93 -4.86 33.36
C GLY A 22 -4.13 -5.09 32.09
N ASN A 23 -4.66 -4.73 30.92
CA ASN A 23 -3.94 -4.83 29.65
C ASN A 23 -2.79 -3.80 29.62
N LYS A 24 -1.55 -4.28 29.42
CA LYS A 24 -0.37 -3.42 29.36
C LYS A 24 0.05 -3.09 27.94
N ARG A 25 -0.22 -3.98 26.98
CA ARG A 25 0.26 -3.91 25.61
C ARG A 25 -0.93 -3.83 24.66
N ILE A 26 -1.27 -2.64 24.19
CA ILE A 26 -2.53 -2.40 23.48
C ILE A 26 -2.24 -1.91 22.06
N ILE A 27 -2.81 -2.58 21.07
CA ILE A 27 -2.80 -2.11 19.69
C ILE A 27 -3.90 -1.08 19.51
N VAL A 28 -3.56 0.07 18.95
CA VAL A 28 -4.51 1.12 18.60
C VAL A 28 -4.48 1.28 17.09
N GLN A 29 -5.46 0.69 16.43
CA GLN A 29 -5.59 0.81 14.98
C GLN A 29 -6.30 2.12 14.66
N GLN A 30 -5.66 2.97 13.85
CA GLN A 30 -6.19 4.27 13.44
C GLN A 30 -5.87 4.48 11.97
N PRO A 31 -6.87 4.63 11.08
CA PRO A 31 -6.61 4.92 9.68
C PRO A 31 -5.69 6.14 9.49
N PRO A 32 -4.94 6.22 8.39
CA PRO A 32 -4.22 7.43 8.03
C PRO A 32 -5.12 8.66 8.08
N ARG A 33 -4.55 9.82 8.44
CA ARG A 33 -5.23 11.13 8.52
C ARG A 33 -6.32 11.26 9.60
N THR A 34 -6.42 10.36 10.57
CA THR A 34 -7.37 10.49 11.70
C THR A 34 -6.84 11.26 12.91
N GLY A 35 -5.62 11.81 12.81
CA GLY A 35 -4.99 12.56 13.90
C GLY A 35 -4.35 11.66 14.96
N LYS A 36 -3.76 10.53 14.55
CA LYS A 36 -3.08 9.57 15.42
C LYS A 36 -2.06 10.23 16.36
N THR A 37 -1.25 11.15 15.83
CA THR A 37 -0.26 11.92 16.60
C THR A 37 -0.89 12.81 17.66
N VAL A 38 -2.08 13.38 17.40
CA VAL A 38 -2.81 14.19 18.39
C VAL A 38 -3.34 13.31 19.53
N ILE A 39 -3.84 12.11 19.22
CA ILE A 39 -4.24 11.12 20.24
C ILE A 39 -3.04 10.75 21.11
N MET A 40 -1.90 10.41 20.49
CA MET A 40 -0.66 10.09 21.20
C MET A 40 -0.18 11.25 22.08
N ALA A 41 -0.23 12.49 21.57
CA ALA A 41 0.15 13.69 22.30
C ALA A 41 -0.75 13.93 23.51
N GLU A 42 -2.07 13.75 23.39
CA GLU A 42 -2.98 13.90 24.54
C GLU A 42 -2.70 12.85 25.62
N ILE A 43 -2.49 11.59 25.23
CA ILE A 43 -2.17 10.52 26.18
C ILE A 43 -0.83 10.85 26.88
N ALA A 44 0.19 11.24 26.12
CA ALA A 44 1.48 11.66 26.69
C ALA A 44 1.33 12.85 27.64
N ARG A 45 0.50 13.85 27.30
CA ARG A 45 0.22 15.01 28.16
C ARG A 45 -0.39 14.58 29.49
N ARG A 46 -1.41 13.71 29.46
CA ARG A 46 -2.05 13.18 30.68
C ARG A 46 -1.10 12.36 31.54
N THR A 47 -0.15 11.66 30.92
CA THR A 47 0.85 10.85 31.61
C THR A 47 1.92 11.73 32.27
N THR A 48 2.51 12.65 31.51
CA THR A 48 3.54 13.58 31.98
C THR A 48 3.01 14.56 33.04
N ALA A 49 1.74 14.97 32.96
CA ALA A 49 1.09 15.78 34.00
C ALA A 49 1.01 15.09 35.38
N LYS A 50 1.23 13.77 35.45
CA LYS A 50 1.35 13.00 36.70
C LYS A 50 2.80 12.76 37.13
N GLY A 51 3.78 13.39 36.46
CA GLY A 51 5.21 13.17 36.70
C GLY A 51 5.74 11.83 36.17
N ASN A 52 5.04 11.20 35.24
CA ASN A 52 5.44 9.91 34.67
C ASN A 52 6.18 10.10 33.34
N ASN A 53 7.28 9.38 33.18
CA ASN A 53 8.10 9.30 31.97
C ASN A 53 7.34 8.63 30.81
N VAL A 54 7.46 9.24 29.64
CA VAL A 54 6.92 8.77 28.37
C VAL A 54 8.07 8.58 27.38
N LEU A 55 8.16 7.39 26.78
CA LEU A 55 9.03 7.10 25.66
C LEU A 55 8.21 7.07 24.36
N PHE A 56 8.56 7.89 23.38
CA PHE A 56 7.95 7.86 22.04
C PHE A 56 8.94 7.34 21.01
N ILE A 57 8.60 6.20 20.39
CA ILE A 57 9.42 5.48 19.43
C ILE A 57 8.87 5.70 18.03
N ILE A 58 9.75 6.08 17.10
CA ILE A 58 9.38 6.36 15.71
C ILE A 58 10.39 5.80 14.71
N HIS A 59 9.92 5.54 13.48
CA HIS A 59 10.75 4.95 12.43
C HIS A 59 11.35 5.99 11.47
N ARG A 60 10.78 7.19 11.34
CA ARG A 60 11.25 8.20 10.37
C ARG A 60 11.55 9.54 11.02
N LYS A 61 12.62 10.20 10.57
CA LYS A 61 13.10 11.46 11.12
C LYS A 61 12.10 12.59 10.89
N GLU A 62 11.51 12.68 9.71
CA GLU A 62 10.53 13.70 9.34
C GLU A 62 9.29 13.63 10.24
N VAL A 63 8.83 12.42 10.55
CA VAL A 63 7.69 12.21 11.44
C VAL A 63 8.06 12.58 12.88
N LEU A 64 9.33 12.42 13.29
CA LEU A 64 9.80 12.77 14.64
C LEU A 64 9.67 14.28 14.89
N ASP A 65 10.12 15.10 13.94
CA ASP A 65 10.09 16.56 14.10
C ASP A 65 8.65 17.10 14.11
N GLN A 66 7.77 16.54 13.27
CA GLN A 66 6.34 16.86 13.31
C GLN A 66 5.68 16.43 14.64
N ALA A 67 6.05 15.26 15.16
CA ALA A 67 5.54 14.78 16.44
C ALA A 67 6.00 15.66 17.61
N ARG A 68 7.26 16.12 17.62
CA ARG A 68 7.77 17.08 18.62
C ARG A 68 6.93 18.36 18.65
N GLN A 69 6.66 18.93 17.49
CA GLN A 69 5.81 20.13 17.40
C GLN A 69 4.41 19.85 17.93
N THR A 70 3.80 18.72 17.54
CA THR A 70 2.45 18.34 17.98
C THR A 70 2.38 18.14 19.49
N PHE A 71 3.36 17.45 20.08
CA PHE A 71 3.43 17.20 21.53
C PHE A 71 3.66 18.50 22.31
N GLY A 72 4.54 19.37 21.82
CA GLY A 72 4.76 20.70 22.42
C GLY A 72 3.49 21.56 22.41
N LEU A 73 2.79 21.65 21.27
CA LEU A 73 1.52 22.38 21.16
C LEU A 73 0.38 21.79 22.00
N GLN A 74 0.43 20.49 22.27
CA GLN A 74 -0.50 19.83 23.18
C GLN A 74 -0.13 20.05 24.65
N GLY A 75 1.08 20.53 24.95
CA GLY A 75 1.54 20.81 26.32
C GLY A 75 2.07 19.57 27.04
N VAL A 76 2.67 18.63 26.31
CA VAL A 76 3.40 17.51 26.92
C VAL A 76 4.66 18.04 27.60
N ASP A 77 4.90 17.68 28.86
CA ASP A 77 6.08 18.16 29.60
C ASP A 77 7.36 17.53 29.01
N PRO A 78 8.31 18.34 28.49
CA PRO A 78 9.54 17.82 27.90
C PRO A 78 10.47 17.14 28.92
N ASN A 79 10.36 17.44 30.21
CA ASN A 79 11.21 16.83 31.24
C ASN A 79 10.91 15.34 31.43
N TYR A 80 9.67 14.94 31.17
CA TYR A 80 9.20 13.56 31.28
C TYR A 80 9.03 12.89 29.92
N LEU A 81 9.50 13.50 28.83
CA LEU A 81 9.31 13.00 27.48
C LEU A 81 10.64 12.72 26.78
N GLN A 82 10.85 11.45 26.44
CA GLN A 82 11.96 11.02 25.59
C GLN A 82 11.43 10.57 24.24
N MET A 83 11.93 11.16 23.15
CA MET A 83 11.56 10.77 21.79
C MET A 83 12.78 10.30 21.01
N GLY A 84 12.65 9.23 20.23
CA GLY A 84 13.78 8.75 19.45
C GLY A 84 13.46 7.75 18.35
N MET A 85 14.39 7.73 17.39
CA MET A 85 14.44 6.71 16.36
C MET A 85 14.90 5.39 16.97
N VAL A 86 14.30 4.27 16.53
CA VAL A 86 14.60 2.91 17.03
C VAL A 86 16.10 2.61 17.09
N GLN A 87 16.86 2.95 16.06
CA GLN A 87 18.31 2.71 15.99
C GLN A 87 19.10 3.53 17.02
N ARG A 88 18.68 4.77 17.30
CA ARG A 88 19.33 5.63 18.30
C ARG A 88 19.02 5.13 19.71
N LEU A 89 17.75 4.84 19.98
CA LEU A 89 17.32 4.31 21.28
C LEU A 89 18.01 2.98 21.62
N ASN A 90 18.18 2.08 20.65
CA ASN A 90 18.89 0.82 20.85
C ASN A 90 20.37 0.95 21.23
N ARG A 91 21.03 2.04 20.81
CA ARG A 91 22.44 2.33 21.14
C ARG A 91 22.60 2.99 22.51
N HIS A 92 21.53 3.60 23.02
CA HIS A 92 21.53 4.38 24.26
C HIS A 92 20.42 3.88 25.20
N ILE A 93 20.18 2.57 25.21
CA ILE A 93 19.07 1.98 25.95
C ILE A 93 19.20 2.21 27.46
N ASP A 94 20.44 2.17 27.96
CA ASP A 94 20.79 2.42 29.36
C ASP A 94 20.66 3.90 29.77
N GLN A 95 20.47 4.80 28.80
CA GLN A 95 20.26 6.24 29.02
C GLN A 95 18.77 6.62 28.93
N ILE A 96 17.89 5.64 28.75
CA ILE A 96 16.45 5.89 28.71
C ILE A 96 15.93 5.92 30.15
N ASN A 97 15.29 7.03 30.52
CA ASN A 97 14.59 7.12 31.80
C ASN A 97 13.47 6.08 31.83
N GLU A 98 13.34 5.33 32.94
CA GLU A 98 12.35 4.25 33.06
C GLU A 98 10.93 4.79 32.74
N PRO A 99 10.31 4.37 31.62
CA PRO A 99 9.05 4.91 31.17
C PRO A 99 7.87 4.16 31.78
N GLN A 100 6.85 4.88 32.23
CA GLN A 100 5.55 4.28 32.56
C GLN A 100 4.71 4.06 31.29
N LEU A 101 4.98 4.79 30.22
CA LEU A 101 4.28 4.69 28.95
C LEU A 101 5.25 4.71 27.77
N ILE A 102 5.13 3.73 26.88
CA ILE A 102 5.79 3.68 25.59
C ILE A 102 4.73 3.85 24.50
N LEU A 103 4.93 4.85 23.65
CA LEU A 103 4.12 5.12 22.47
C LEU A 103 4.93 4.71 21.23
N ILE A 104 4.38 3.83 20.40
CA ILE A 104 5.07 3.37 19.18
C ILE A 104 4.22 3.73 17.96
N ASP A 105 4.79 4.54 17.07
CA ASP A 105 4.20 4.83 15.76
C ASP A 105 4.64 3.77 14.72
N GLU A 106 3.82 3.56 13.69
CA GLU A 106 3.96 2.46 12.70
C GLU A 106 4.30 1.11 13.34
N ALA A 107 3.55 0.76 14.37
CA ALA A 107 3.84 -0.38 15.23
C ALA A 107 3.74 -1.76 14.54
N HIS A 108 3.33 -1.83 13.27
CA HIS A 108 3.43 -3.05 12.47
C HIS A 108 4.88 -3.53 12.30
N HIS A 109 5.88 -2.69 12.60
CA HIS A 109 7.30 -3.06 12.69
C HIS A 109 7.75 -3.62 14.06
N SER A 110 6.90 -3.58 15.10
CA SER A 110 7.30 -3.86 16.48
C SER A 110 7.79 -5.29 16.76
N LEU A 111 7.52 -6.24 15.85
CA LEU A 111 8.04 -7.60 15.93
C LEU A 111 9.52 -7.72 15.51
N ALA A 112 10.09 -6.69 14.87
CA ALA A 112 11.50 -6.70 14.50
C ALA A 112 12.39 -6.71 15.76
N LYS A 113 13.53 -7.42 15.67
CA LYS A 113 14.48 -7.57 16.79
C LYS A 113 14.89 -6.23 17.42
N SER A 114 15.02 -5.18 16.61
CA SER A 114 15.36 -3.84 17.06
C SER A 114 14.28 -3.19 17.92
N TYR A 115 13.00 -3.44 17.65
CA TYR A 115 11.91 -2.95 18.51
C TYR A 115 11.81 -3.79 19.78
N ARG A 116 11.89 -5.13 19.64
CA ARG A 116 11.87 -6.08 20.77
C ARG A 116 12.90 -5.74 21.84
N LYS A 117 14.15 -5.43 21.43
CA LYS A 117 15.20 -5.04 22.37
C LYS A 117 14.80 -3.87 23.29
N ILE A 118 14.09 -2.87 22.76
CA ILE A 118 13.63 -1.71 23.55
C ILE A 118 12.43 -2.10 24.42
N ILE A 119 11.45 -2.80 23.84
CA ILE A 119 10.22 -3.23 24.53
C ILE A 119 10.52 -4.14 25.71
N ASP A 120 11.40 -5.12 25.51
CA ASP A 120 11.73 -6.13 26.50
C ASP A 120 12.59 -5.55 27.65
N ALA A 121 13.25 -4.40 27.44
CA ALA A 121 13.99 -3.69 28.48
C ALA A 121 13.10 -2.97 29.50
N PHE A 122 11.82 -2.70 29.17
CA PHE A 122 10.88 -1.98 30.02
C PHE A 122 9.57 -2.77 30.24
N PRO A 123 9.63 -3.94 30.89
CA PRO A 123 8.50 -4.86 30.99
C PRO A 123 7.32 -4.34 31.82
N GLN A 124 7.54 -3.31 32.66
CA GLN A 124 6.50 -2.72 33.50
C GLN A 124 5.71 -1.59 32.81
N ALA A 125 6.24 -1.04 31.71
CA ALA A 125 5.61 0.05 31.00
C ALA A 125 4.30 -0.39 30.33
N PHE A 126 3.33 0.53 30.27
CA PHE A 126 2.25 0.40 29.31
C PHE A 126 2.79 0.69 27.91
N ILE A 127 2.42 -0.10 26.92
CA ILE A 127 2.87 0.04 25.53
C ILE A 127 1.64 0.19 24.64
N LEU A 128 1.56 1.33 23.95
CA LEU A 128 0.53 1.58 22.95
C LEU A 128 1.12 1.50 21.55
N TYR A 129 0.70 0.48 20.81
CA TYR A 129 1.12 0.20 19.44
C TYR A 129 0.16 0.87 18.46
N PHE A 130 0.49 2.08 18.03
CA PHE A 130 -0.34 2.81 17.08
C PHE A 130 0.02 2.43 15.64
N THR A 131 -0.97 2.04 14.84
CA THR A 131 -0.75 1.65 13.43
C THR A 131 -1.99 1.87 12.56
N ALA A 132 -1.80 2.13 11.27
CA ALA A 132 -2.89 2.12 10.28
C ALA A 132 -3.42 0.71 10.05
N THR A 133 -2.53 -0.27 10.06
CA THR A 133 -2.81 -1.67 9.78
C THR A 133 -2.07 -2.52 10.80
N PRO A 134 -2.77 -3.29 11.65
CA PRO A 134 -2.12 -4.17 12.61
C PRO A 134 -1.67 -5.49 11.98
N ILE A 135 -2.01 -5.72 10.70
CA ILE A 135 -1.53 -6.84 9.89
C ILE A 135 -0.11 -6.56 9.42
N ARG A 136 0.75 -7.56 9.54
CA ARG A 136 2.11 -7.55 8.98
C ARG A 136 2.22 -8.54 7.83
N THR A 137 3.07 -8.21 6.85
CA THR A 137 3.54 -9.19 5.85
C THR A 137 4.35 -10.28 6.55
N GLY A 138 3.97 -11.55 6.40
CA GLY A 138 4.72 -12.69 6.95
C GLY A 138 3.90 -13.57 7.90
N HIS A 139 4.59 -14.45 8.61
CA HIS A 139 3.95 -15.41 9.53
C HIS A 139 3.49 -14.75 10.83
N ASP A 140 4.39 -14.08 11.52
CA ASP A 140 4.10 -13.52 12.84
C ASP A 140 3.33 -12.22 12.76
N GLN A 141 2.28 -12.15 13.58
CA GLN A 141 1.36 -11.03 13.69
C GLN A 141 1.45 -10.40 15.09
N MET A 142 0.83 -9.23 15.24
CA MET A 142 0.96 -8.44 16.46
C MET A 142 0.22 -9.05 17.68
N ASP A 143 -0.63 -10.07 17.48
CA ASP A 143 -1.24 -10.86 18.56
C ASP A 143 -0.21 -11.51 19.50
N GLN A 144 1.03 -11.68 19.03
CA GLN A 144 2.11 -12.24 19.84
C GLN A 144 2.69 -11.25 20.88
N ILE A 145 2.43 -9.95 20.72
CA ILE A 145 3.04 -8.89 21.55
C ILE A 145 2.01 -7.95 22.18
N ALA A 146 0.71 -8.21 22.01
CA ALA A 146 -0.37 -7.36 22.49
C ALA A 146 -1.42 -8.17 23.26
N ASP A 147 -1.96 -7.54 24.30
CA ASP A 147 -3.01 -8.05 25.16
C ASP A 147 -4.41 -7.69 24.62
N ASP A 148 -4.51 -6.56 23.89
CA ASP A 148 -5.77 -6.03 23.36
C ASP A 148 -5.57 -5.29 22.04
N LEU A 149 -6.65 -5.18 21.25
CA LEU A 149 -6.74 -4.44 20.00
C LEU A 149 -7.96 -3.53 20.01
N ILE A 150 -7.70 -2.24 19.91
CA ILE A 150 -8.71 -1.18 19.85
C ILE A 150 -8.75 -0.62 18.42
N PRO A 151 -9.70 -1.07 17.58
CA PRO A 151 -9.93 -0.46 16.29
C PRO A 151 -10.59 0.92 16.45
N GLY A 152 -10.06 1.90 15.72
CA GLY A 152 -10.67 3.23 15.58
C GLY A 152 -11.93 3.19 14.72
N LYS A 153 -12.45 4.37 14.38
CA LYS A 153 -13.57 4.47 13.43
C LYS A 153 -13.12 4.02 12.04
N THR A 154 -14.03 3.36 11.32
CA THR A 154 -13.79 2.92 9.95
C THR A 154 -13.66 4.10 9.00
N ILE A 155 -13.02 3.90 7.86
CA ILE A 155 -12.86 4.94 6.82
C ILE A 155 -14.24 5.37 6.30
N GLU A 156 -15.16 4.43 6.09
CA GLU A 156 -16.55 4.71 5.72
C GLU A 156 -17.25 5.62 6.75
N TRP A 157 -17.10 5.33 8.06
CA TRP A 157 -17.67 6.18 9.11
C TRP A 157 -17.07 7.59 9.09
N LEU A 158 -15.75 7.70 8.93
CA LEU A 158 -15.05 8.98 8.87
C LEU A 158 -15.46 9.81 7.65
N GLN A 159 -15.74 9.16 6.52
CA GLN A 159 -16.27 9.81 5.32
C GLN A 159 -17.71 10.28 5.52
N ALA A 160 -18.56 9.45 6.12
CA ALA A 160 -19.95 9.79 6.43
C ALA A 160 -20.09 10.97 7.41
N HIS A 161 -19.10 11.17 8.29
CA HIS A 161 -19.06 12.26 9.27
C HIS A 161 -18.12 13.40 8.84
N HIS A 162 -17.74 13.46 7.56
CA HIS A 162 -16.91 14.54 6.99
C HIS A 162 -15.53 14.74 7.62
N PHE A 163 -15.00 13.76 8.34
CA PHE A 163 -13.62 13.75 8.82
C PHE A 163 -12.62 13.32 7.74
N LEU A 164 -13.09 12.64 6.70
CA LEU A 164 -12.36 12.34 5.46
C LEU A 164 -13.20 12.74 4.25
N ALA A 165 -12.55 13.14 3.16
CA ALA A 165 -13.23 13.39 1.90
C ALA A 165 -13.73 12.09 1.24
N GLN A 166 -14.79 12.21 0.44
CA GLN A 166 -15.21 11.16 -0.50
C GLN A 166 -14.17 10.99 -1.61
N PHE A 167 -14.14 9.84 -2.29
CA PHE A 167 -13.24 9.62 -3.42
C PHE A 167 -13.92 8.93 -4.60
N LYS A 168 -13.36 9.15 -5.79
CA LYS A 168 -13.57 8.31 -6.98
C LYS A 168 -12.28 7.55 -7.27
N TYR A 169 -12.39 6.25 -7.45
CA TYR A 169 -11.26 5.37 -7.73
C TYR A 169 -11.27 4.96 -9.19
N PHE A 170 -10.13 5.06 -9.85
CA PHE A 170 -9.93 4.65 -11.23
C PHE A 170 -8.74 3.71 -11.31
N GLY A 171 -8.90 2.53 -11.91
CA GLY A 171 -7.84 1.55 -12.03
C GLY A 171 -7.41 1.27 -13.48
N PRO A 172 -6.94 2.23 -14.29
CA PRO A 172 -6.47 2.02 -15.66
C PRO A 172 -5.18 1.19 -15.67
N THR A 173 -5.31 -0.09 -15.30
CA THR A 173 -4.19 -0.96 -14.95
C THR A 173 -3.55 -1.47 -16.22
N GLY A 174 -2.30 -1.07 -16.47
CA GLY A 174 -1.52 -1.50 -17.63
C GLY A 174 -0.39 -2.49 -17.29
N ILE A 175 -0.24 -2.85 -16.01
CA ILE A 175 0.86 -3.69 -15.53
C ILE A 175 0.61 -5.19 -15.78
N ASP A 176 1.67 -5.92 -16.13
CA ASP A 176 1.67 -7.37 -16.26
C ASP A 176 1.99 -8.03 -14.90
N ASP A 177 0.94 -8.29 -14.11
CA ASP A 177 1.03 -8.86 -12.77
C ASP A 177 1.84 -10.17 -12.71
N SER A 178 1.90 -10.93 -13.81
CA SER A 178 2.60 -12.24 -13.87
C SER A 178 4.12 -12.14 -13.73
N LYS A 179 4.68 -10.96 -13.94
CA LYS A 179 6.12 -10.72 -13.86
C LYS A 179 6.60 -10.25 -12.48
N LEU A 180 5.66 -9.86 -11.61
CA LEU A 180 5.98 -9.35 -10.28
C LEU A 180 6.55 -10.46 -9.39
N LYS A 181 7.71 -10.20 -8.78
CA LYS A 181 8.41 -11.14 -7.89
C LYS A 181 8.58 -10.53 -6.51
N ARG A 182 8.32 -11.31 -5.47
CA ARG A 182 8.43 -10.88 -4.07
C ARG A 182 9.81 -11.25 -3.51
N GLN A 183 10.40 -10.33 -2.74
CA GLN A 183 11.57 -10.57 -1.91
C GLN A 183 11.41 -9.78 -0.61
N SER A 184 11.67 -10.42 0.53
CA SER A 184 11.57 -9.77 1.85
C SER A 184 10.21 -9.10 2.14
N GLY A 185 9.12 -9.66 1.62
CA GLY A 185 7.75 -9.17 1.85
C GLY A 185 7.27 -8.07 0.91
N GLU A 186 8.06 -7.64 -0.07
CA GLU A 186 7.69 -6.63 -1.07
C GLU A 186 8.11 -7.05 -2.49
N TYR A 187 7.55 -6.41 -3.53
CA TYR A 187 8.00 -6.62 -4.91
C TYR A 187 9.39 -6.05 -5.17
N THR A 188 10.22 -6.78 -5.93
CA THR A 188 11.55 -6.29 -6.31
C THR A 188 11.47 -5.22 -7.39
N ALA A 189 12.31 -4.20 -7.32
CA ALA A 189 12.36 -3.11 -8.31
C ALA A 189 12.49 -3.64 -9.74
N GLU A 190 13.39 -4.62 -9.95
CA GLU A 190 13.60 -5.27 -11.25
C GLU A 190 12.31 -5.93 -11.79
N SER A 191 11.56 -6.62 -10.93
CA SER A 191 10.31 -7.27 -11.35
C SER A 191 9.22 -6.25 -11.70
N ILE A 192 9.19 -5.11 -11.00
CA ILE A 192 8.28 -4.01 -11.30
C ILE A 192 8.63 -3.39 -12.65
N ASP A 193 9.91 -3.16 -12.93
CA ASP A 193 10.37 -2.64 -14.23
C ASP A 193 10.00 -3.57 -15.39
N GLN A 194 10.11 -4.90 -15.20
CA GLN A 194 9.69 -5.88 -16.20
C GLN A 194 8.17 -5.92 -16.41
N ALA A 195 7.41 -5.71 -15.33
CA ALA A 195 5.95 -5.70 -15.34
C ALA A 195 5.38 -4.40 -15.92
N MET A 196 6.06 -3.27 -15.74
CA MET A 196 5.65 -1.97 -16.25
C MET A 196 6.10 -1.74 -17.70
N ASN A 197 5.16 -1.78 -18.65
CA ASN A 197 5.43 -1.38 -20.02
C ASN A 197 5.73 0.14 -20.10
N LYS A 198 6.64 0.55 -20.98
CA LYS A 198 6.94 1.98 -21.27
C LYS A 198 5.68 2.81 -21.58
N LYS A 199 4.64 2.19 -22.16
CA LYS A 199 3.36 2.84 -22.46
C LYS A 199 2.64 3.37 -21.21
N ILE A 200 2.78 2.70 -20.06
CA ILE A 200 2.11 3.08 -18.81
C ILE A 200 2.50 4.50 -18.38
N TYR A 201 3.75 4.91 -18.61
CA TYR A 201 4.22 6.24 -18.23
C TYR A 201 3.53 7.37 -19.02
N GLY A 202 3.26 7.16 -20.31
CA GLY A 202 2.48 8.09 -21.12
C GLY A 202 1.01 8.12 -20.68
N GLU A 203 0.45 6.94 -20.41
CA GLU A 203 -0.93 6.79 -19.94
C GLU A 203 -1.18 7.48 -18.60
N ILE A 204 -0.20 7.56 -17.69
CA ILE A 204 -0.33 8.30 -16.43
C ILE A 204 -0.77 9.74 -16.66
N VAL A 205 -0.12 10.44 -17.60
CA VAL A 205 -0.42 11.86 -17.87
C VAL A 205 -1.73 12.01 -18.62
N ASP A 206 -2.07 11.08 -19.52
CA ASP A 206 -3.36 11.03 -20.21
C ASP A 206 -4.52 10.84 -19.23
N GLN A 207 -4.42 9.88 -18.32
CA GLN A 207 -5.45 9.59 -17.33
C GLN A 207 -5.59 10.74 -16.33
N TYR A 208 -4.49 11.33 -15.86
CA TYR A 208 -4.56 12.54 -15.06
C TYR A 208 -5.28 13.68 -15.80
N SER A 209 -4.94 13.92 -17.06
CA SER A 209 -5.54 14.99 -17.87
C SER A 209 -7.03 14.77 -18.11
N LYS A 210 -7.49 13.52 -18.15
CA LYS A 210 -8.91 13.17 -18.31
C LYS A 210 -9.68 13.24 -16.99
N LEU A 211 -9.10 12.74 -15.90
CA LEU A 211 -9.80 12.46 -14.65
C LEU A 211 -9.61 13.53 -13.57
N ALA A 212 -8.47 14.24 -13.60
CA ALA A 212 -8.01 15.09 -12.51
C ALA A 212 -7.35 16.39 -13.01
N LYS A 213 -7.66 16.86 -14.22
CA LYS A 213 -7.09 18.10 -14.77
C LYS A 213 -7.23 19.27 -13.80
N GLY A 214 -6.13 19.96 -13.56
CA GLY A 214 -6.07 21.12 -12.66
C GLY A 214 -6.07 20.79 -11.17
N LYS A 215 -6.12 19.51 -10.79
CA LYS A 215 -6.01 19.07 -9.40
C LYS A 215 -4.56 18.85 -9.03
N GLN A 216 -4.11 19.34 -7.87
CA GLN A 216 -2.78 18.97 -7.39
C GLN A 216 -2.72 17.49 -7.08
N ALA A 217 -1.65 16.84 -7.53
CA ALA A 217 -1.47 15.40 -7.42
C ALA A 217 -0.14 15.01 -6.79
N VAL A 218 -0.15 13.92 -6.04
CA VAL A 218 1.06 13.20 -5.64
C VAL A 218 1.14 11.90 -6.43
N VAL A 219 2.31 11.59 -6.96
CA VAL A 219 2.59 10.35 -7.69
C VAL A 219 3.58 9.50 -6.91
N TYR A 220 3.19 8.27 -6.63
CA TYR A 220 4.03 7.27 -5.94
C TYR A 220 4.65 6.32 -6.97
N CYS A 221 5.97 6.42 -7.14
CA CYS A 221 6.77 5.60 -8.05
C CYS A 221 7.59 4.56 -7.27
N HIS A 222 8.03 3.50 -7.97
CA HIS A 222 8.82 2.42 -7.36
C HIS A 222 10.33 2.67 -7.38
N SER A 223 10.84 3.53 -8.27
CA SER A 223 12.26 3.84 -8.41
C SER A 223 12.48 5.31 -8.80
N ILE A 224 13.68 5.83 -8.52
CA ILE A 224 14.06 7.22 -8.85
C ILE A 224 14.01 7.43 -10.37
N GLU A 225 14.44 6.43 -11.13
CA GLU A 225 14.38 6.48 -12.60
C GLU A 225 12.93 6.57 -13.10
N SER A 226 12.01 5.77 -12.55
CA SER A 226 10.60 5.84 -12.95
C SER A 226 9.96 7.16 -12.53
N ALA A 227 10.32 7.70 -11.37
CA ALA A 227 9.89 9.01 -10.89
C ALA A 227 10.32 10.14 -11.82
N LYS A 228 11.59 10.19 -12.22
CA LYS A 228 12.12 11.19 -13.16
C LYS A 228 11.44 11.12 -14.51
N ARG A 229 11.24 9.91 -15.04
CA ARG A 229 10.49 9.70 -16.31
C ARG A 229 9.06 10.23 -16.22
N VAL A 230 8.34 9.96 -15.14
CA VAL A 230 6.97 10.46 -14.95
C VAL A 230 6.97 11.99 -14.86
N MET A 231 7.89 12.58 -14.10
CA MET A 231 8.03 14.04 -14.00
C MET A 231 8.25 14.67 -15.38
N ASP A 232 9.15 14.11 -16.20
CA ASP A 232 9.44 14.61 -17.54
C ASP A 232 8.22 14.50 -18.49
N GLN A 233 7.42 13.43 -18.35
CA GLN A 233 6.17 13.29 -19.11
C GLN A 233 5.12 14.35 -18.74
N PHE A 234 5.03 14.75 -17.46
CA PHE A 234 4.15 15.86 -17.08
C PHE A 234 4.66 17.19 -17.63
N ARG A 235 5.97 17.44 -17.51
CA ARG A 235 6.60 18.68 -17.99
C ARG A 235 6.50 18.85 -19.50
N SER A 236 6.67 17.78 -20.28
CA SER A 236 6.54 17.82 -21.74
C SER A 236 5.13 18.20 -22.21
N ARG A 237 4.12 18.05 -21.34
CA ARG A 237 2.73 18.48 -21.58
C ARG A 237 2.39 19.81 -20.92
N GLY A 238 3.39 20.57 -20.46
CA GLY A 238 3.22 21.88 -19.85
C GLY A 238 2.65 21.85 -18.43
N ILE A 239 2.66 20.70 -17.74
CA ILE A 239 2.19 20.58 -16.36
C ILE A 239 3.40 20.68 -15.43
N THR A 240 3.35 21.62 -14.47
CA THR A 240 4.45 21.80 -13.52
C THR A 240 4.58 20.58 -12.60
N ALA A 241 5.75 19.95 -12.65
CA ALA A 241 6.06 18.76 -11.88
C ALA A 241 7.45 18.85 -11.23
N ALA A 242 7.60 18.26 -10.06
CA ALA A 242 8.88 18.09 -9.39
C ALA A 242 8.98 16.68 -8.80
N GLU A 243 10.20 16.16 -8.78
CA GLU A 243 10.54 14.86 -8.19
C GLU A 243 11.31 15.07 -6.89
N VAL A 244 11.01 14.25 -5.88
CA VAL A 244 11.70 14.24 -4.59
C VAL A 244 11.90 12.81 -4.12
N ASP A 245 13.14 12.50 -3.76
CA ASP A 245 13.58 11.20 -3.23
C ASP A 245 14.42 11.37 -1.96
N GLY A 246 14.89 10.24 -1.40
CA GLY A 246 15.72 10.23 -0.19
C GLY A 246 17.13 10.83 -0.37
N GLU A 247 17.58 11.07 -1.60
CA GLU A 247 18.88 11.67 -1.91
C GLU A 247 18.77 13.21 -2.09
N THR A 248 17.54 13.72 -2.22
CA THR A 248 17.28 15.14 -2.35
C THR A 248 17.70 15.89 -1.09
N ASN A 249 18.56 16.91 -1.26
CA ASN A 249 19.01 17.78 -0.16
C ASN A 249 17.80 18.34 0.64
N PRO A 250 17.82 18.33 1.99
CA PRO A 250 16.76 18.87 2.83
C PRO A 250 16.25 20.26 2.45
N GLU A 251 17.14 21.22 2.18
CA GLU A 251 16.75 22.60 1.82
C GLU A 251 16.01 22.64 0.47
N THR A 252 16.50 21.87 -0.51
CA THR A 252 15.85 21.71 -1.81
C THR A 252 14.49 21.05 -1.67
N ARG A 253 14.39 20.01 -0.84
CA ARG A 253 13.14 19.31 -0.53
C ARG A 253 12.12 20.25 0.10
N ASP A 254 12.53 21.03 1.09
CA ASP A 254 11.66 21.98 1.79
C ASP A 254 11.17 23.07 0.83
N ARG A 255 12.04 23.58 -0.05
CA ARG A 255 11.66 24.50 -1.12
C ARG A 255 10.64 23.88 -2.08
N ILE A 256 10.86 22.66 -2.57
CA ILE A 256 9.91 21.98 -3.47
C ILE A 256 8.56 21.77 -2.79
N VAL A 257 8.56 21.32 -1.53
CA VAL A 257 7.34 21.13 -0.74
C VAL A 257 6.61 22.46 -0.56
N GLN A 258 7.32 23.56 -0.30
CA GLN A 258 6.71 24.88 -0.19
C GLN A 258 6.12 25.36 -1.52
N THR A 259 6.88 25.30 -2.62
CA THR A 259 6.40 25.61 -3.96
C THR A 259 5.18 24.75 -4.38
N PHE A 260 5.12 23.50 -3.92
CA PHE A 260 3.94 22.65 -4.09
C PHE A 260 2.77 23.11 -3.22
N ARG A 261 2.97 23.51 -1.96
CA ARG A 261 1.89 24.08 -1.13
C ARG A 261 1.28 25.34 -1.74
N ASP A 262 2.14 26.17 -2.34
CA ASP A 262 1.78 27.43 -3.01
C ASP A 262 1.19 27.22 -4.42
N GLN A 263 0.92 25.97 -4.80
CA GLN A 263 0.29 25.56 -6.06
C GLN A 263 1.04 25.96 -7.33
N GLN A 264 2.33 26.29 -7.21
CA GLN A 264 3.20 26.57 -8.35
C GLN A 264 3.68 25.27 -9.01
N ILE A 265 3.78 24.19 -8.23
CA ILE A 265 3.95 22.81 -8.73
C ILE A 265 2.60 22.09 -8.60
N MET A 266 2.10 21.55 -9.71
CA MET A 266 0.86 20.78 -9.72
C MET A 266 1.06 19.31 -9.39
N ILE A 267 2.22 18.75 -9.75
CA ILE A 267 2.52 17.32 -9.60
C ILE A 267 3.78 17.11 -8.77
N LEU A 268 3.64 16.40 -7.65
CA LEU A 268 4.78 16.00 -6.83
C LEU A 268 5.00 14.50 -6.97
N VAL A 269 6.06 14.13 -7.68
CA VAL A 269 6.46 12.73 -7.90
C VAL A 269 7.44 12.33 -6.81
N ASN A 270 7.29 11.13 -6.24
CA ASN A 270 8.17 10.69 -5.16
C ASN A 270 8.44 9.19 -5.17
N VAL A 271 9.51 8.83 -4.46
CA VAL A 271 9.90 7.44 -4.19
C VAL A 271 10.12 7.27 -2.69
N ASN A 272 9.31 6.43 -2.05
CA ASN A 272 9.40 6.12 -0.61
C ASN A 272 9.26 7.33 0.34
N LEU A 273 8.86 8.50 -0.16
CA LEU A 273 8.62 9.71 0.61
C LEU A 273 7.13 10.05 0.68
N PHE A 274 6.76 11.01 1.53
CA PHE A 274 5.38 11.52 1.66
C PHE A 274 4.31 10.45 1.93
N THR A 275 4.72 9.27 2.41
CA THR A 275 3.81 8.20 2.84
C THR A 275 3.23 8.54 4.21
N GLU A 276 4.03 9.22 5.05
CA GLU A 276 3.72 9.70 6.40
C GLU A 276 4.42 11.06 6.64
N GLY A 277 4.02 11.81 7.67
CA GLY A 277 4.85 12.89 8.23
C GLY A 277 4.95 14.22 7.48
N VAL A 278 4.32 14.37 6.30
CA VAL A 278 4.34 15.64 5.55
C VAL A 278 2.93 16.16 5.36
N ASP A 279 2.71 17.39 5.82
CA ASP A 279 1.45 18.09 5.61
C ASP A 279 1.42 18.73 4.21
N LEU A 280 0.58 18.13 3.36
CA LEU A 280 0.30 18.54 1.99
C LEU A 280 -1.22 18.74 1.87
N PRO A 281 -1.76 19.88 2.34
CA PRO A 281 -3.19 20.07 2.51
C PRO A 281 -3.94 20.19 1.18
N ASN A 282 -3.25 20.55 0.09
CA ASN A 282 -3.90 20.90 -1.17
C ASN A 282 -4.06 19.74 -2.16
N ILE A 283 -3.72 18.51 -1.76
CA ILE A 283 -3.79 17.35 -2.66
C ILE A 283 -5.23 16.91 -2.91
N ASP A 284 -5.65 16.90 -4.17
CA ASP A 284 -6.94 16.39 -4.62
C ASP A 284 -6.84 15.07 -5.39
N CYS A 285 -5.64 14.71 -5.83
CA CYS A 285 -5.41 13.50 -6.60
C CYS A 285 -4.21 12.70 -6.08
N VAL A 286 -4.33 11.38 -6.06
CA VAL A 286 -3.20 10.47 -5.88
C VAL A 286 -3.10 9.59 -7.11
N ILE A 287 -1.87 9.43 -7.62
CA ILE A 287 -1.54 8.52 -8.70
C ILE A 287 -0.59 7.46 -8.15
N MET A 288 -1.01 6.20 -8.20
CA MET A 288 -0.20 5.06 -7.80
C MET A 288 0.42 4.42 -9.04
N ALA A 289 1.75 4.54 -9.15
CA ALA A 289 2.59 3.90 -10.15
C ALA A 289 3.55 2.89 -9.51
N ARG A 290 3.23 2.43 -8.29
CA ARG A 290 4.01 1.45 -7.54
C ARG A 290 3.11 0.31 -7.04
N PRO A 291 3.27 -0.93 -7.54
CA PRO A 291 2.63 -2.08 -6.92
C PRO A 291 3.25 -2.33 -5.53
N THR A 292 2.46 -2.76 -4.55
CA THR A 292 2.94 -3.06 -3.19
C THR A 292 2.26 -4.27 -2.57
N CYS A 293 2.98 -5.06 -1.79
CA CYS A 293 2.42 -6.14 -0.97
C CYS A 293 2.04 -5.67 0.45
N SER A 294 2.14 -4.37 0.76
CA SER A 294 1.84 -3.82 2.07
C SER A 294 0.52 -3.05 2.06
N LEU A 295 -0.47 -3.54 2.82
CA LEU A 295 -1.71 -2.82 3.06
C LEU A 295 -1.45 -1.46 3.73
N ALA A 296 -0.46 -1.38 4.62
CA ALA A 296 -0.05 -0.13 5.27
C ALA A 296 0.33 0.93 4.23
N LEU A 297 1.23 0.57 3.31
CA LEU A 297 1.68 1.47 2.24
C LEU A 297 0.54 1.84 1.31
N TYR A 298 -0.30 0.87 0.92
CA TYR A 298 -1.46 1.14 0.08
C TYR A 298 -2.42 2.17 0.69
N LEU A 299 -2.77 2.03 1.98
CA LEU A 299 -3.62 2.99 2.67
C LEU A 299 -2.93 4.35 2.82
N GLN A 300 -1.64 4.38 3.14
CA GLN A 300 -0.86 5.61 3.22
C GLN A 300 -0.83 6.38 1.90
N PHE A 301 -0.71 5.68 0.76
CA PHE A 301 -0.75 6.29 -0.57
C PHE A 301 -2.15 6.79 -0.89
N SER A 302 -3.11 5.87 -0.94
CA SER A 302 -4.46 6.12 -1.44
C SER A 302 -5.20 7.17 -0.61
N MET A 303 -4.98 7.17 0.71
CA MET A 303 -5.65 8.12 1.61
C MET A 303 -5.01 9.50 1.64
N ARG A 304 -3.85 9.70 1.00
CA ARG A 304 -3.13 11.00 1.02
C ARG A 304 -3.97 12.14 0.44
N CYS A 305 -4.85 11.89 -0.52
CA CYS A 305 -5.75 12.91 -1.08
C CYS A 305 -7.06 13.10 -0.29
N LEU A 306 -7.29 12.41 0.83
CA LEU A 306 -8.58 12.40 1.52
C LEU A 306 -8.73 13.46 2.64
N ASN A 307 -7.92 14.53 2.63
CA ASN A 307 -8.19 15.63 3.56
C ASN A 307 -9.61 16.18 3.34
N PRO A 308 -10.37 16.39 4.43
CA PRO A 308 -11.70 16.94 4.32
C PRO A 308 -11.62 18.39 3.85
N ARG A 309 -12.40 18.70 2.81
CA ARG A 309 -12.70 20.06 2.34
C ARG A 309 -14.15 20.05 1.88
N GLU A 310 -14.86 21.13 2.13
CA GLU A 310 -16.26 21.24 1.74
C GLU A 310 -16.42 21.00 0.22
N GLY A 311 -17.41 20.19 -0.15
CA GLY A 311 -17.68 19.81 -1.55
C GLY A 311 -16.60 18.97 -2.24
N LYS A 312 -15.50 18.62 -1.56
CA LYS A 312 -14.40 17.87 -2.18
C LYS A 312 -14.74 16.40 -2.40
N THR A 313 -14.46 15.93 -3.61
CA THR A 313 -14.30 14.52 -3.94
C THR A 313 -12.90 14.30 -4.51
N ALA A 314 -12.10 13.49 -3.82
CA ALA A 314 -10.75 13.16 -4.23
C ALA A 314 -10.72 12.17 -5.41
N ILE A 315 -9.63 12.16 -6.17
CA ILE A 315 -9.41 11.24 -7.29
C ILE A 315 -8.22 10.33 -6.99
N ILE A 316 -8.43 9.02 -7.01
CA ILE A 316 -7.36 8.03 -6.88
C ILE A 316 -7.22 7.31 -8.22
N ILE A 317 -6.02 7.35 -8.80
CA ILE A 317 -5.68 6.69 -10.06
C ILE A 317 -4.65 5.60 -9.78
N ASP A 318 -5.02 4.34 -10.00
CA ASP A 318 -4.21 3.15 -9.72
C ASP A 318 -3.80 2.45 -11.01
N HIS A 319 -2.58 2.75 -11.49
CA HIS A 319 -2.05 2.15 -12.73
C HIS A 319 -1.52 0.73 -12.54
N VAL A 320 -1.46 0.26 -11.30
CA VAL A 320 -0.75 -0.97 -10.89
C VAL A 320 -1.66 -1.98 -10.21
N GLY A 321 -2.98 -1.71 -10.18
CA GLY A 321 -4.00 -2.64 -9.73
C GLY A 321 -3.88 -3.06 -8.26
N ASN A 322 -3.40 -2.17 -7.38
CA ASN A 322 -3.35 -2.43 -5.94
C ASN A 322 -4.74 -2.80 -5.36
N PHE A 323 -5.82 -2.22 -5.91
CA PHE A 323 -7.19 -2.56 -5.49
C PHE A 323 -7.53 -4.05 -5.64
N LYS A 324 -6.89 -4.77 -6.58
CA LYS A 324 -7.13 -6.20 -6.79
C LYS A 324 -6.71 -7.02 -5.55
N ARG A 325 -5.69 -6.54 -4.82
CA ARG A 325 -5.13 -7.19 -3.62
C ARG A 325 -5.78 -6.70 -2.34
N PHE A 326 -6.10 -5.41 -2.23
CA PHE A 326 -6.52 -4.79 -0.98
C PHE A 326 -7.97 -4.32 -0.95
N GLY A 327 -8.64 -4.33 -2.10
CA GLY A 327 -9.91 -3.64 -2.27
C GLY A 327 -9.76 -2.12 -2.34
N LEU A 328 -10.89 -1.41 -2.27
CA LEU A 328 -10.88 0.05 -2.21
C LEU A 328 -10.41 0.55 -0.84
N PRO A 329 -9.93 1.80 -0.71
CA PRO A 329 -9.39 2.31 0.54
C PRO A 329 -10.35 2.23 1.73
N ASN A 330 -11.67 2.28 1.48
CA ASN A 330 -12.71 2.17 2.51
C ASN A 330 -13.20 0.74 2.75
N ALA A 331 -12.49 -0.28 2.27
CA ALA A 331 -12.80 -1.67 2.56
C ALA A 331 -12.88 -1.91 4.06
N LYS A 332 -13.91 -2.64 4.50
CA LYS A 332 -14.07 -3.04 5.90
C LYS A 332 -13.06 -4.13 6.19
N HIS A 333 -12.29 -3.97 7.25
CA HIS A 333 -11.38 -5.00 7.74
C HIS A 333 -11.82 -5.42 9.14
N ASP A 334 -11.97 -6.73 9.35
CA ASP A 334 -12.03 -7.28 10.70
C ASP A 334 -10.61 -7.37 11.24
N TRP A 335 -10.19 -6.34 11.98
CA TRP A 335 -8.86 -6.29 12.53
C TRP A 335 -8.62 -7.32 13.62
N GLN A 336 -9.66 -7.78 14.33
CA GLN A 336 -9.52 -8.76 15.41
C GLN A 336 -9.13 -10.13 14.83
N GLU A 337 -9.78 -10.54 13.76
CA GLU A 337 -9.40 -11.77 13.05
C GLU A 337 -8.08 -11.62 12.30
N ALA A 338 -7.82 -10.44 11.73
CA ALA A 338 -6.68 -10.25 10.86
C ALA A 338 -5.32 -10.31 11.58
N ILE A 339 -5.27 -10.01 12.87
CA ILE A 339 -4.03 -10.07 13.67
C ILE A 339 -3.72 -11.45 14.23
N VAL A 340 -4.58 -12.47 14.02
CA VAL A 340 -4.33 -13.82 14.55
C VAL A 340 -3.24 -14.52 13.73
N THR A 341 -2.17 -14.96 14.41
CA THR A 341 -1.09 -15.75 13.81
C THR A 341 -1.66 -17.02 13.14
N LYS A 342 -1.16 -17.35 11.93
CA LYS A 342 -1.78 -18.34 11.02
C LYS A 342 -2.13 -19.69 11.68
N ASP A 343 -1.24 -20.21 12.52
CA ASP A 343 -1.42 -21.52 13.17
C ASP A 343 -2.57 -21.54 14.20
N LYS A 344 -3.00 -20.37 14.67
CA LYS A 344 -4.12 -20.20 15.61
C LYS A 344 -5.46 -19.93 14.92
N ARG A 345 -5.48 -19.80 13.59
CA ARG A 345 -6.71 -19.54 12.84
C ARG A 345 -7.56 -20.80 12.78
N LYS A 346 -8.78 -20.74 13.33
CA LYS A 346 -9.77 -21.78 13.09
C LYS A 346 -10.07 -21.82 11.59
N SER A 347 -10.06 -23.02 11.00
CA SER A 347 -10.15 -23.30 9.56
C SER A 347 -11.48 -22.93 8.88
N LYS A 348 -12.23 -21.95 9.39
CA LYS A 348 -13.46 -21.47 8.79
C LYS A 348 -13.45 -19.94 8.73
N GLY A 349 -13.35 -19.39 7.52
CA GLY A 349 -14.13 -18.22 7.15
C GLY A 349 -13.62 -16.81 7.46
N GLY A 350 -12.39 -16.61 7.96
CA GLY A 350 -11.84 -15.26 8.21
C GLY A 350 -11.36 -14.52 6.95
N GLY A 351 -12.19 -14.50 5.90
CA GLY A 351 -11.99 -13.66 4.73
C GLY A 351 -12.43 -12.24 5.03
N ILE A 352 -11.71 -11.22 4.56
CA ILE A 352 -12.27 -9.88 4.51
C ILE A 352 -13.52 -9.97 3.63
N ASP A 353 -14.71 -9.71 4.18
CA ASP A 353 -15.96 -9.67 3.41
C ASP A 353 -15.99 -8.38 2.58
N ILE A 354 -15.15 -8.34 1.55
CA ILE A 354 -15.11 -7.26 0.57
C ILE A 354 -16.12 -7.60 -0.52
N PRO A 355 -17.16 -6.76 -0.72
CA PRO A 355 -18.08 -6.96 -1.83
C PRO A 355 -17.32 -7.04 -3.15
N PRO A 356 -17.80 -7.82 -4.13
CA PRO A 356 -17.16 -7.90 -5.44
C PRO A 356 -16.93 -6.50 -6.02
N ILE A 357 -15.72 -6.25 -6.51
CA ILE A 357 -15.34 -4.98 -7.13
C ILE A 357 -15.50 -5.09 -8.64
N VAL A 358 -16.11 -4.08 -9.24
CA VAL A 358 -16.31 -3.97 -10.68
C VAL A 358 -15.41 -2.84 -11.21
N GLN A 359 -14.80 -3.08 -12.37
CA GLN A 359 -14.07 -2.06 -13.11
C GLN A 359 -14.76 -1.78 -14.44
N CYS A 360 -15.17 -0.53 -14.63
CA CYS A 360 -15.75 -0.06 -15.88
C CYS A 360 -14.71 -0.05 -16.99
N SER A 361 -15.00 -0.75 -18.10
CA SER A 361 -14.13 -0.80 -19.29
C SER A 361 -14.04 0.53 -20.06
N TYR A 362 -14.95 1.47 -19.84
CA TYR A 362 -14.99 2.75 -20.55
C TYR A 362 -14.25 3.88 -19.81
N CYS A 363 -14.57 4.08 -18.52
CA CYS A 363 -13.98 5.16 -17.73
C CYS A 363 -12.87 4.68 -16.78
N PHE A 364 -12.62 3.37 -16.68
CA PHE A 364 -11.73 2.74 -15.70
C PHE A 364 -12.15 2.93 -14.24
N GLY A 365 -13.36 3.42 -14.01
CA GLY A 365 -13.94 3.57 -12.69
C GLY A 365 -14.01 2.24 -11.97
N THR A 366 -13.52 2.17 -10.74
CA THR A 366 -13.49 0.98 -9.90
C THR A 366 -14.36 1.23 -8.66
N PHE A 367 -15.39 0.42 -8.47
CA PHE A 367 -16.42 0.60 -7.42
C PHE A 367 -16.94 -0.76 -6.96
N TYR A 368 -17.67 -0.82 -5.85
CA TYR A 368 -18.29 -2.08 -5.44
C TYR A 368 -19.50 -2.39 -6.32
N ARG A 369 -19.73 -3.67 -6.62
CA ARG A 369 -20.89 -4.13 -7.39
C ARG A 369 -22.21 -3.61 -6.82
N LYS A 370 -22.33 -3.58 -5.49
CA LYS A 370 -23.53 -3.08 -4.80
C LYS A 370 -23.85 -1.60 -5.09
N ASP A 371 -22.87 -0.83 -5.58
CA ASP A 371 -23.03 0.59 -5.92
C ASP A 371 -23.54 0.78 -7.36
N MET A 372 -23.70 -0.30 -8.14
CA MET A 372 -24.31 -0.25 -9.47
C MET A 372 -25.83 -0.14 -9.37
N VAL A 373 -26.41 0.68 -10.25
CA VAL A 373 -27.86 0.80 -10.44
C VAL A 373 -28.17 0.36 -11.86
N ASP A 374 -29.07 -0.62 -12.03
CA ASP A 374 -29.55 -1.11 -13.33
C ASP A 374 -28.45 -1.47 -14.35
N GLN A 375 -27.33 -2.05 -13.89
CA GLN A 375 -26.15 -2.37 -14.70
C GLN A 375 -25.36 -1.17 -15.23
N TYR A 376 -25.61 0.05 -14.75
CA TYR A 376 -24.85 1.23 -15.14
C TYR A 376 -23.67 1.52 -14.22
N CYS A 377 -22.60 2.03 -14.81
CA CYS A 377 -21.45 2.53 -14.06
C CYS A 377 -21.86 3.77 -13.24
N PRO A 378 -21.72 3.76 -11.90
CA PRO A 378 -22.09 4.90 -11.06
C PRO A 378 -21.19 6.13 -11.26
N LEU A 379 -20.06 5.99 -11.96
CA LEU A 379 -19.10 7.07 -12.19
C LEU A 379 -19.26 7.76 -13.55
N CYS A 380 -19.69 7.04 -14.59
CA CYS A 380 -19.79 7.59 -15.96
C CYS A 380 -21.13 7.33 -16.67
N GLY A 381 -22.04 6.55 -16.06
CA GLY A 381 -23.35 6.26 -16.64
C GLY A 381 -23.34 5.32 -17.85
N GLN A 382 -22.21 4.65 -18.15
CA GLN A 382 -22.16 3.64 -19.20
C GLN A 382 -22.78 2.32 -18.75
N GLU A 383 -23.55 1.68 -19.62
CA GLU A 383 -24.09 0.34 -19.40
C GLU A 383 -22.97 -0.70 -19.38
N LEU A 384 -22.96 -1.56 -18.37
CA LEU A 384 -21.94 -2.57 -18.14
C LEU A 384 -22.52 -3.95 -18.45
N THR A 385 -22.21 -4.47 -19.64
CA THR A 385 -22.59 -5.84 -20.01
C THR A 385 -21.90 -6.89 -19.12
N THR A 386 -22.50 -8.08 -19.01
CA THR A 386 -22.05 -9.24 -18.21
C THR A 386 -20.61 -9.74 -18.45
N LYS A 387 -19.86 -9.15 -19.40
CA LYS A 387 -18.46 -9.48 -19.69
C LYS A 387 -17.43 -8.75 -18.80
N GLN A 388 -17.84 -7.91 -17.85
CA GLN A 388 -16.89 -7.26 -16.94
C GLN A 388 -16.36 -8.23 -15.89
N LYS A 389 -15.05 -8.14 -15.63
CA LYS A 389 -14.38 -8.96 -14.62
C LYS A 389 -14.72 -8.44 -13.24
N ASP A 390 -15.30 -9.32 -12.44
CA ASP A 390 -15.39 -9.11 -11.00
C ASP A 390 -14.05 -9.43 -10.36
N PHE A 391 -13.59 -8.52 -9.53
CA PHE A 391 -12.46 -8.75 -8.67
C PHE A 391 -13.00 -9.15 -7.30
N VAL A 392 -12.79 -10.43 -6.98
CA VAL A 392 -12.92 -10.91 -5.60
C VAL A 392 -11.57 -10.65 -4.95
N VAL A 393 -11.56 -9.80 -3.93
CA VAL A 393 -10.36 -9.58 -3.15
C VAL A 393 -10.17 -10.81 -2.26
N VAL A 394 -9.28 -11.69 -2.68
CA VAL A 394 -8.92 -12.84 -1.86
C VAL A 394 -7.92 -12.34 -0.81
N ASN A 395 -8.07 -12.82 0.43
CA ASN A 395 -7.20 -12.57 1.58
C ASN A 395 -5.81 -13.24 1.37
N GLU A 396 -5.19 -13.01 0.23
CA GLU A 396 -4.02 -13.76 -0.28
C GLU A 396 -2.69 -13.35 0.35
N ASP A 397 -2.65 -12.31 1.20
CA ASP A 397 -1.42 -11.94 1.91
C ASP A 397 -0.98 -12.94 3.00
N LEU A 398 -1.55 -14.14 3.04
CA LEU A 398 -1.10 -15.19 3.94
C LEU A 398 -0.91 -16.57 3.29
N GLN A 399 -0.93 -16.68 1.96
CA GLN A 399 -0.28 -17.81 1.31
C GLN A 399 0.69 -17.28 0.26
N GLU A 400 1.89 -17.88 0.22
CA GLU A 400 2.70 -17.86 -1.00
C GLU A 400 1.75 -18.06 -2.18
N ILE A 401 1.92 -17.30 -3.26
CA ILE A 401 1.35 -17.70 -4.55
C ILE A 401 2.10 -18.99 -4.93
N LYS A 402 1.74 -20.11 -4.32
CA LYS A 402 1.84 -21.41 -4.98
C LYS A 402 0.80 -21.31 -6.07
N GLU A 403 1.31 -21.08 -7.27
CA GLU A 403 0.61 -21.12 -8.55
C GLU A 403 -0.64 -22.00 -8.41
N ASN A 404 -1.80 -21.34 -8.31
CA ASN A 404 -3.07 -21.96 -7.95
C ASN A 404 -3.24 -23.26 -8.78
N GLU A 405 -3.41 -24.43 -8.15
CA GLU A 405 -3.35 -25.71 -8.88
C GLU A 405 -4.34 -25.76 -10.05
N ALA A 406 -5.45 -25.02 -9.96
CA ALA A 406 -6.42 -24.86 -11.03
C ALA A 406 -5.92 -23.99 -12.20
N VAL A 407 -5.02 -23.04 -11.95
CA VAL A 407 -4.34 -22.22 -12.97
C VAL A 407 -3.18 -23.00 -13.58
N LYS A 408 -2.41 -23.74 -12.76
CA LYS A 408 -1.36 -24.66 -13.25
C LYS A 408 -1.96 -25.77 -14.14
N LYS A 409 -3.06 -26.39 -13.72
CA LYS A 409 -3.81 -27.38 -14.54
C LYS A 409 -4.38 -26.76 -15.81
N ARG A 410 -4.98 -25.56 -15.75
CA ARG A 410 -5.47 -24.86 -16.96
C ARG A 410 -4.34 -24.52 -17.93
N ARG A 411 -3.21 -24.01 -17.43
CA ARG A 411 -2.04 -23.69 -18.24
C ARG A 411 -1.45 -24.95 -18.88
N GLN A 412 -1.27 -26.02 -18.11
CA GLN A 412 -0.81 -27.32 -18.61
C GLN A 412 -1.77 -27.90 -19.65
N MET A 413 -3.08 -27.75 -19.46
CA MET A 413 -4.09 -28.22 -20.40
C MET A 413 -4.08 -27.39 -21.69
N VAL A 414 -4.00 -26.06 -21.61
CA VAL A 414 -3.90 -25.16 -22.77
C VAL A 414 -2.59 -25.38 -23.53
N GLU A 415 -1.48 -25.57 -22.81
CA GLU A 415 -0.17 -25.86 -23.39
C GLU A 415 -0.13 -27.26 -24.02
N ALA A 416 -0.84 -28.25 -23.45
CA ALA A 416 -1.04 -29.56 -24.06
C ALA A 416 -1.90 -29.50 -25.33
N ILE A 417 -3.00 -28.72 -25.32
CA ILE A 417 -3.87 -28.50 -26.50
C ILE A 417 -3.09 -27.81 -27.62
N LEU A 418 -2.40 -26.71 -27.31
CA LEU A 418 -1.55 -26.00 -28.28
C LEU A 418 -0.43 -26.89 -28.83
N ASN A 419 0.22 -27.69 -27.98
CA ASN A 419 1.26 -28.62 -28.44
C ASN A 419 0.66 -29.76 -29.29
N SER A 420 -0.57 -30.19 -29.03
CA SER A 420 -1.26 -31.21 -29.84
C SER A 420 -1.68 -30.68 -31.21
N GLU A 421 -2.19 -29.44 -31.28
CA GLU A 421 -2.54 -28.78 -32.55
C GLU A 421 -1.30 -28.47 -33.38
N VAL A 422 -0.23 -27.99 -32.73
CA VAL A 422 1.06 -27.75 -33.41
C VAL A 422 1.69 -29.08 -33.86
N SER A 423 1.56 -30.16 -33.10
CA SER A 423 2.07 -31.48 -33.52
C SER A 423 1.29 -32.05 -34.71
N ASN A 424 -0.05 -31.94 -34.72
CA ASN A 424 -0.90 -32.37 -35.83
C ASN A 424 -0.63 -31.55 -37.11
N ASN A 425 -0.45 -30.22 -36.97
CA ASN A 425 -0.14 -29.34 -38.11
C ASN A 425 1.26 -29.53 -38.71
N VAL A 426 2.15 -30.20 -37.98
CA VAL A 426 3.56 -30.37 -38.38
C VAL A 426 3.85 -31.81 -38.82
N GLN A 427 2.96 -32.77 -38.53
CA GLN A 427 3.11 -34.19 -38.89
C GLN A 427 3.23 -34.44 -40.41
N HIS A 428 2.66 -33.55 -41.23
CA HIS A 428 2.66 -33.67 -42.70
C HIS A 428 3.55 -32.63 -43.40
N LYS A 429 4.30 -31.81 -42.65
CA LYS A 429 5.17 -30.77 -43.22
C LYS A 429 6.57 -31.29 -43.45
N GLU A 430 7.21 -30.86 -44.51
CA GLU A 430 8.63 -31.09 -44.75
C GLU A 430 9.52 -30.09 -43.97
N LEU A 431 10.79 -30.44 -43.74
CA LEU A 431 11.71 -29.64 -42.92
C LEU A 431 11.87 -28.18 -43.38
N TYR A 432 11.74 -27.92 -44.68
CA TYR A 432 11.86 -26.57 -45.25
C TYR A 432 10.59 -25.72 -45.04
N GLU A 433 9.47 -26.32 -44.66
CA GLU A 433 8.17 -25.65 -44.49
C GLU A 433 7.91 -25.19 -43.06
N LEU A 434 8.67 -25.69 -42.10
CA LEU A 434 8.64 -25.25 -40.71
C LEU A 434 9.08 -23.77 -40.66
N LYS A 435 8.48 -22.91 -39.84
CA LYS A 435 8.79 -21.46 -39.81
C LYS A 435 9.13 -20.95 -38.42
N THR A 436 8.82 -21.71 -37.37
CA THR A 436 9.08 -21.32 -35.98
C THR A 436 9.83 -22.41 -35.22
N LEU A 437 10.61 -22.01 -34.20
CA LEU A 437 11.31 -22.95 -33.31
C LEU A 437 10.36 -23.98 -32.67
N LYS A 438 9.11 -23.59 -32.38
CA LYS A 438 8.09 -24.50 -31.83
C LYS A 438 7.67 -25.59 -32.83
N GLU A 439 7.57 -25.26 -34.12
CA GLU A 439 7.31 -26.27 -35.16
C GLU A 439 8.50 -27.23 -35.31
N PHE A 440 9.75 -26.76 -35.22
CA PHE A 440 10.93 -27.65 -35.20
C PHE A 440 10.96 -28.56 -33.96
N GLN A 441 10.55 -28.06 -32.80
CA GLN A 441 10.46 -28.86 -31.58
C GLN A 441 9.37 -29.94 -31.69
N ALA A 442 8.21 -29.60 -32.25
CA ALA A 442 7.12 -30.54 -32.49
C ALA A 442 7.48 -31.59 -33.55
N TYR A 443 8.05 -31.18 -34.69
CA TYR A 443 8.56 -32.07 -35.74
C TYR A 443 9.63 -33.02 -35.18
N GLY A 444 10.56 -32.47 -34.41
CA GLY A 444 11.65 -33.20 -33.76
C GLY A 444 11.15 -34.32 -32.87
N LYS A 445 10.14 -34.03 -32.06
CA LYS A 445 9.52 -34.98 -31.14
C LYS A 445 8.70 -36.04 -31.88
N ALA A 446 7.96 -35.66 -32.92
CA ALA A 446 7.16 -36.57 -33.74
C ALA A 446 8.01 -37.61 -34.50
N HIS A 447 9.22 -37.22 -34.92
CA HIS A 447 10.16 -38.07 -35.66
C HIS A 447 11.23 -38.73 -34.78
N GLY A 448 11.10 -38.64 -33.44
CA GLY A 448 12.00 -39.33 -32.50
C GLY A 448 13.41 -38.75 -32.40
N TYR A 449 13.63 -37.50 -32.80
CA TYR A 449 14.94 -36.86 -32.73
C TYR A 449 15.31 -36.41 -31.30
N LYS A 450 16.62 -36.32 -31.04
CA LYS A 450 17.15 -35.89 -29.72
C LYS A 450 16.75 -34.44 -29.40
N PRO A 451 16.55 -34.07 -28.12
CA PRO A 451 16.04 -32.75 -27.70
C PRO A 451 16.81 -31.53 -28.26
N GLY A 452 18.12 -31.67 -28.49
CA GLY A 452 18.96 -30.61 -29.05
C GLY A 452 18.85 -30.41 -30.58
N TRP A 453 18.21 -31.34 -31.30
CA TRP A 453 18.11 -31.32 -32.76
C TRP A 453 17.35 -30.10 -33.29
N ALA A 454 16.25 -29.73 -32.63
CA ALA A 454 15.41 -28.60 -33.05
C ALA A 454 16.17 -27.27 -32.98
N TYR A 455 16.93 -27.06 -31.90
CA TYR A 455 17.77 -25.86 -31.72
C TYR A 455 18.94 -25.83 -32.70
N TYR A 456 19.58 -26.99 -32.95
CA TYR A 456 20.66 -27.12 -33.92
C TYR A 456 20.20 -26.78 -35.35
N ARG A 457 19.06 -27.34 -35.79
CA ARG A 457 18.48 -27.08 -37.12
C ARG A 457 17.99 -25.64 -37.27
N TRP A 458 17.33 -25.08 -36.24
CA TRP A 458 16.89 -23.68 -36.25
C TRP A 458 18.06 -22.70 -36.39
N LYS A 459 19.13 -22.92 -35.61
CA LYS A 459 20.33 -22.07 -35.63
C LYS A 459 21.07 -22.13 -36.97
N ASN A 460 21.15 -23.30 -37.59
CA ASN A 460 21.84 -23.48 -38.87
C ASN A 460 21.05 -23.01 -40.10
N ARG A 461 19.78 -22.61 -39.94
CA ARG A 461 18.97 -22.07 -41.02
C ARG A 461 19.19 -20.57 -41.27
N SER A 462 19.89 -19.90 -40.34
CA SER A 462 20.24 -18.47 -40.44
C SER A 462 21.59 -18.22 -41.11
N ASN A 463 22.32 -19.29 -41.47
CA ASN A 463 23.68 -19.25 -42.04
C ASN A 463 23.75 -19.90 -43.45
N GLY A 464 22.62 -20.10 -44.13
CA GLY A 464 22.53 -20.71 -45.45
C GLY A 464 21.57 -19.96 -46.35
#